data_AF-A0A534G3L4-F1
#
_entry.id   AF-A0A534G3L4-F1
#
_cell.length_a   1.000
_cell.length_b   1.000
_cell.length_c   1.000
_cell.angle_alpha   90.00
_cell.angle_beta   90.00
_cell.angle_gamma   90.00
#
_symmetry.space_group_name_H-M   'P 1'
#
loop_
_entity.id
_entity.type
_entity.pdbx_description
1 polymer ?
#
loop_
_entity_poly.entity_id
_entity_poly.type
_entity_poly.pdbx_seq_one_letter_code
_entity_poly.pdbx_strand_id
1 'polypeptide(L)'
;RLHDWDWEGLERDFQRAIDLHPALPIVYYWYGEYLMSMGRPQEAIAMTRRAQQSDPVSPVVGASLGMILYLARQYDEADTVLQRAHEIDPNHFLPHMRLGLVRLQQHRSAEAIAEFKTAVALADHSTETLAALATAYATVGKSGAARKLTAQLQASQAEHYVLPYNIAKIYAAAGARERALEWLERAYQEGNPDLIELNSEPLLDSLRGESEFCELMRRIGFPAPASHGNLEVSS
;
A
#
# COMPACT_ATOMS: atom_id res chain seq x y z
N ARG A 1 -8.08 -9.83 -15.06
CA ARG A 1 -8.24 -10.83 -13.99
C ARG A 1 -8.55 -10.18 -12.64
N LEU A 2 -7.96 -9.03 -12.30
CA LEU A 2 -8.35 -8.28 -11.08
C LEU A 2 -9.81 -7.78 -11.08
N HIS A 3 -10.40 -7.50 -12.26
CA HIS A 3 -11.82 -7.13 -12.36
C HIS A 3 -12.78 -8.25 -11.92
N ASP A 4 -12.41 -9.51 -12.18
CA ASP A 4 -13.26 -10.68 -11.88
C ASP A 4 -12.76 -11.48 -10.67
N TRP A 5 -11.73 -10.97 -9.99
CA TRP A 5 -11.08 -11.59 -8.84
C TRP A 5 -10.65 -13.05 -9.04
N ASP A 6 -10.22 -13.38 -10.26
CA ASP A 6 -9.67 -14.70 -10.59
C ASP A 6 -8.22 -14.81 -10.07
N TRP A 7 -8.09 -15.12 -8.77
CA TRP A 7 -6.81 -15.22 -8.08
C TRP A 7 -5.92 -16.36 -8.57
N GLU A 8 -6.49 -17.52 -8.89
CA GLU A 8 -5.75 -18.67 -9.43
C GLU A 8 -5.25 -18.39 -10.86
N GLY A 9 -6.10 -17.79 -11.69
CA GLY A 9 -5.69 -17.29 -12.99
C GLY A 9 -4.58 -16.26 -12.85
N LEU A 10 -4.71 -15.29 -11.95
CA LEU A 10 -3.70 -14.26 -11.78
C LEU A 10 -2.32 -14.85 -11.39
N GLU A 11 -2.28 -15.86 -10.52
CA GLU A 11 -1.05 -16.57 -10.19
C GLU A 11 -0.38 -17.21 -11.41
N ARG A 12 -1.17 -17.91 -12.24
CA ARG A 12 -0.66 -18.54 -13.48
C ARG A 12 -0.09 -17.51 -14.45
N ASP A 13 -0.71 -16.32 -14.55
CA ASP A 13 -0.20 -15.25 -15.40
C ASP A 13 1.12 -14.69 -14.87
N PHE A 14 1.26 -14.50 -13.56
CA PHE A 14 2.53 -14.06 -12.96
C PHE A 14 3.64 -15.08 -13.16
N GLN A 15 3.37 -16.37 -12.93
CA GLN A 15 4.32 -17.44 -13.21
C GLN A 15 4.76 -17.43 -14.68
N ARG A 16 3.80 -17.31 -15.60
CA ARG A 16 4.10 -17.21 -17.03
C ARG A 16 4.90 -15.96 -17.39
N ALA A 17 4.60 -14.82 -16.77
CA ALA A 17 5.33 -13.57 -16.99
C ALA A 17 6.78 -13.67 -16.51
N ILE A 18 7.01 -14.34 -15.38
CA ILE A 18 8.37 -14.63 -14.87
C ILE A 18 9.12 -15.56 -15.82
N ASP A 19 8.48 -16.59 -16.35
CA ASP A 19 9.10 -17.51 -17.32
C ASP A 19 9.51 -16.78 -18.62
N LEU A 20 8.68 -15.87 -19.10
CA LEU A 20 8.93 -15.11 -20.33
C LEU A 20 9.93 -13.97 -20.14
N HIS A 21 9.91 -13.32 -18.98
CA HIS A 21 10.70 -12.13 -18.68
C HIS A 21 11.37 -12.24 -17.30
N PRO A 22 12.30 -13.20 -17.11
CA PRO A 22 12.87 -13.50 -15.79
C PRO A 22 13.74 -12.37 -15.23
N ALA A 23 14.11 -11.38 -16.04
CA ALA A 23 14.92 -10.23 -15.66
C ALA A 23 14.11 -8.94 -15.45
N LEU A 24 12.78 -8.97 -15.57
CA LEU A 24 11.95 -7.77 -15.50
C LEU A 24 11.50 -7.50 -14.05
N PRO A 25 12.07 -6.52 -13.32
CA PRO A 25 11.86 -6.38 -11.87
C PRO A 25 10.41 -6.08 -11.49
N ILE A 26 9.70 -5.35 -12.36
CA ILE A 26 8.31 -4.96 -12.11
C ILE A 26 7.37 -6.18 -12.01
N VAL A 27 7.66 -7.28 -12.70
CA VAL A 27 6.85 -8.52 -12.60
C VAL A 27 6.95 -9.12 -11.20
N TYR A 28 8.15 -9.14 -10.62
CA TYR A 28 8.38 -9.66 -9.27
C TYR A 28 7.74 -8.78 -8.19
N TYR A 29 7.66 -7.47 -8.39
CA TYR A 29 6.94 -6.58 -7.49
C TYR A 29 5.44 -6.89 -7.47
N TRP A 30 4.78 -6.87 -8.63
CA TRP A 30 3.35 -7.16 -8.72
C TRP A 30 2.99 -8.57 -8.28
N TYR A 31 3.86 -9.55 -8.56
CA TYR A 31 3.67 -10.90 -8.03
C TYR A 31 3.85 -10.93 -6.51
N GLY A 32 4.79 -10.15 -5.96
CA GLY A 32 4.93 -9.95 -4.52
C GLY A 32 3.67 -9.38 -3.88
N GLU A 33 3.03 -8.38 -4.48
CA GLU A 33 1.76 -7.83 -3.96
C GLU A 33 0.64 -8.86 -4.00
N TYR A 34 0.50 -9.61 -5.10
CA TYR A 34 -0.41 -10.75 -5.15
C TYR A 34 -0.14 -11.74 -4.01
N LEU A 35 1.11 -12.12 -3.78
CA LEU A 35 1.48 -13.04 -2.71
C LEU A 35 1.14 -12.46 -1.33
N MET A 36 1.29 -11.14 -1.11
CA MET A 36 0.84 -10.48 0.12
C MET A 36 -0.67 -10.62 0.30
N SER A 37 -1.45 -10.35 -0.75
CA SER A 37 -2.91 -10.47 -0.74
C SER A 37 -3.39 -11.89 -0.47
N MET A 38 -2.64 -12.89 -0.92
CA MET A 38 -2.90 -14.30 -0.69
C MET A 38 -2.38 -14.82 0.66
N GLY A 39 -1.85 -13.96 1.53
CA GLY A 39 -1.36 -14.35 2.85
C GLY A 39 -0.03 -15.11 2.81
N ARG A 40 0.79 -14.90 1.79
CA ARG A 40 2.11 -15.53 1.56
C ARG A 40 3.27 -14.52 1.67
N PRO A 41 3.44 -13.83 2.82
CA PRO A 41 4.36 -12.70 2.94
C PRO A 41 5.84 -13.08 2.75
N GLN A 42 6.26 -14.25 3.22
CA GLN A 42 7.66 -14.67 3.08
C GLN A 42 8.04 -14.92 1.62
N GLU A 43 7.12 -15.46 0.83
CA GLU A 43 7.33 -15.64 -0.61
C GLU A 43 7.34 -14.30 -1.34
N ALA A 44 6.46 -13.36 -0.96
CA ALA A 44 6.45 -12.00 -1.51
C ALA A 44 7.80 -11.28 -1.31
N ILE A 45 8.34 -11.36 -0.09
CA ILE A 45 9.65 -10.79 0.26
C ILE A 45 10.75 -11.46 -0.55
N ALA A 46 10.74 -12.79 -0.67
CA ALA A 46 11.75 -13.53 -1.44
C ALA A 46 11.75 -13.12 -2.93
N MET A 47 10.56 -13.00 -3.54
CA MET A 47 10.43 -12.57 -4.94
C MET A 47 10.93 -11.15 -5.16
N THR A 48 10.57 -10.21 -4.29
CA THR A 48 11.01 -8.82 -4.44
C THR A 48 12.48 -8.59 -4.10
N ARG A 49 13.07 -9.40 -3.21
CA ARG A 49 14.54 -9.42 -3.02
C ARG A 49 15.27 -9.91 -4.27
N ARG A 50 14.73 -10.91 -4.98
CA ARG A 50 15.32 -11.36 -6.25
C ARG A 50 15.29 -10.23 -7.29
N ALA A 51 14.21 -9.46 -7.34
CA ALA A 51 14.13 -8.25 -8.17
C ALA A 51 15.24 -7.25 -7.80
N GLN A 52 15.41 -6.95 -6.51
CA GLN A 52 16.46 -6.06 -6.02
C GLN A 52 17.87 -6.57 -6.33
N GLN A 53 18.12 -7.87 -6.23
CA GLN A 53 19.42 -8.45 -6.58
C GLN A 53 19.75 -8.30 -8.07
N SER A 54 18.72 -8.31 -8.94
CA SER A 54 18.92 -8.10 -10.38
C SER A 54 19.19 -6.65 -10.76
N ASP A 55 18.70 -5.70 -9.96
CA ASP A 55 18.91 -4.25 -10.18
C ASP A 55 19.11 -3.52 -8.83
N PRO A 56 20.30 -3.65 -8.22
CA PRO A 56 20.57 -3.16 -6.87
C PRO A 56 20.67 -1.64 -6.76
N VAL A 57 20.77 -0.93 -7.88
CA VAL A 57 20.92 0.53 -7.95
C VAL A 57 19.65 1.22 -8.45
N SER A 58 18.52 0.50 -8.51
CA SER A 58 17.25 1.08 -8.87
C SER A 58 16.47 1.56 -7.63
N PRO A 59 16.22 2.88 -7.50
CA PRO A 59 15.42 3.40 -6.40
C PRO A 59 13.98 2.88 -6.44
N VAL A 60 13.44 2.60 -7.64
CA VAL A 60 12.10 2.02 -7.83
C VAL A 60 12.05 0.60 -7.27
N VAL A 61 13.03 -0.24 -7.59
CA VAL A 61 13.07 -1.63 -7.11
C VAL A 61 13.30 -1.68 -5.60
N GLY A 62 14.16 -0.80 -5.07
CA GLY A 62 14.30 -0.62 -3.62
C GLY A 62 12.98 -0.21 -2.95
N ALA A 63 12.25 0.72 -3.55
CA ALA A 63 10.94 1.15 -3.05
C ALA A 63 9.87 0.06 -3.13
N SER A 64 9.88 -0.78 -4.17
CA SER A 64 9.02 -1.96 -4.31
C SER A 64 9.26 -2.97 -3.18
N LEU A 65 10.52 -3.30 -2.87
CA LEU A 65 10.82 -4.18 -1.73
C LEU A 65 10.40 -3.52 -0.40
N GLY A 66 10.65 -2.21 -0.24
CA GLY A 66 10.20 -1.45 0.92
C GLY A 66 8.68 -1.52 1.14
N MET A 67 7.89 -1.44 0.06
CA MET A 67 6.44 -1.59 0.12
C MET A 67 6.01 -3.00 0.54
N ILE A 68 6.63 -4.05 -0.01
CA ILE A 68 6.33 -5.43 0.42
C ILE A 68 6.69 -5.66 1.89
N LEU A 69 7.83 -5.14 2.35
CA LEU A 69 8.22 -5.22 3.75
C LEU A 69 7.25 -4.47 4.66
N TYR A 70 6.76 -3.30 4.23
CA TYR A 70 5.70 -2.55 4.91
C TYR A 70 4.41 -3.36 5.04
N LEU A 71 3.92 -3.93 3.94
CA LEU A 71 2.71 -4.78 3.95
C LEU A 71 2.92 -6.02 4.83
N ALA A 72 4.14 -6.58 4.86
CA ALA A 72 4.54 -7.69 5.72
C ALA A 72 4.83 -7.29 7.18
N ARG A 73 4.60 -6.02 7.57
CA ARG A 73 4.81 -5.49 8.93
C ARG A 73 6.29 -5.51 9.39
N GLN A 74 7.24 -5.65 8.46
CA GLN A 74 8.69 -5.64 8.73
C GLN A 74 9.24 -4.21 8.62
N TYR A 75 8.77 -3.32 9.50
CA TYR A 75 8.97 -1.88 9.36
C TYR A 75 10.43 -1.43 9.48
N ASP A 76 11.22 -2.03 10.37
CA ASP A 76 12.63 -1.63 10.54
C ASP A 76 13.49 -1.97 9.33
N GLU A 77 13.23 -3.13 8.72
CA GLU A 77 13.89 -3.50 7.49
C GLU A 77 13.38 -2.66 6.31
N ALA A 78 12.08 -2.37 6.25
CA ALA A 78 11.51 -1.47 5.25
C ALA A 78 12.19 -0.10 5.29
N ASP A 79 12.34 0.51 6.47
CA ASP A 79 13.02 1.81 6.63
C ASP A 79 14.47 1.72 6.14
N THR A 80 15.19 0.64 6.48
CA THR A 80 16.59 0.43 6.03
C THR A 80 16.70 0.33 4.50
N VAL A 81 15.84 -0.47 3.86
CA VAL A 81 15.85 -0.65 2.40
C VAL A 81 15.49 0.66 1.69
N LEU A 82 14.49 1.36 2.20
CA LEU A 82 14.01 2.61 1.62
C LEU A 82 14.99 3.77 1.80
N GLN A 83 15.72 3.82 2.93
CA GLN A 83 16.81 4.78 3.12
C GLN A 83 17.90 4.59 2.06
N ARG A 84 18.29 3.34 1.76
CA ARG A 84 19.25 3.07 0.66
C ARG A 84 18.69 3.48 -0.70
N ALA A 85 17.41 3.22 -0.97
CA ALA A 85 16.76 3.64 -2.21
C ALA A 85 16.74 5.17 -2.36
N HIS A 86 16.54 5.89 -1.25
CA HIS A 86 16.64 7.34 -1.18
C HIS A 86 18.08 7.84 -1.40
N GLU A 87 19.10 7.19 -0.81
CA GLU A 87 20.51 7.55 -1.02
C GLU A 87 20.95 7.42 -2.48
N ILE A 88 20.39 6.44 -3.21
CA ILE A 88 20.65 6.21 -4.64
C ILE A 88 20.10 7.35 -5.50
N ASP A 89 18.84 7.75 -5.28
CA ASP A 89 18.22 8.89 -5.97
C ASP A 89 17.36 9.72 -4.99
N PRO A 90 17.94 10.78 -4.42
CA PRO A 90 17.22 11.65 -3.48
C PRO A 90 16.08 12.46 -4.11
N ASN A 91 15.99 12.53 -5.44
CA ASN A 91 14.94 13.27 -6.14
C ASN A 91 13.79 12.36 -6.60
N HIS A 92 13.87 11.06 -6.37
CA HIS A 92 12.77 10.15 -6.65
C HIS A 92 11.72 10.20 -5.53
N PHE A 93 10.50 10.60 -5.86
CA PHE A 93 9.43 10.76 -4.87
C PHE A 93 8.99 9.45 -4.16
N LEU A 94 9.18 8.29 -4.80
CA LEU A 94 8.58 7.02 -4.37
C LEU A 94 9.21 6.48 -3.08
N PRO A 95 10.56 6.43 -2.92
CA PRO A 95 11.18 6.15 -1.63
C PRO A 95 10.69 7.05 -0.50
N HIS A 96 10.57 8.37 -0.72
CA HIS A 96 10.04 9.31 0.27
C HIS A 96 8.61 8.95 0.68
N MET A 97 7.72 8.68 -0.28
CA MET A 97 6.34 8.31 0.02
C MET A 97 6.26 7.01 0.84
N ARG A 98 7.05 5.99 0.50
CA ARG A 98 7.06 4.72 1.24
C ARG A 98 7.73 4.85 2.62
N LEU A 99 8.78 5.67 2.77
CA LEU A 99 9.36 6.02 4.08
C LEU A 99 8.32 6.68 4.98
N GLY A 100 7.50 7.58 4.42
CA GLY A 100 6.40 8.18 5.13
C GLY A 100 5.46 7.13 5.75
N LEU A 101 5.05 6.13 4.97
CA LEU A 101 4.15 5.05 5.43
C LEU A 101 4.80 4.22 6.55
N VAL A 102 6.05 3.81 6.36
CA VAL A 102 6.81 3.03 7.35
C VAL A 102 6.97 3.80 8.66
N ARG A 103 7.35 5.09 8.57
CA ARG A 103 7.57 5.92 9.76
C ARG A 103 6.29 6.25 10.50
N LEU A 104 5.14 6.31 9.83
CA LEU A 104 3.84 6.37 10.52
C LEU A 104 3.62 5.13 11.40
N GLN A 105 3.92 3.94 10.87
CA GLN A 105 3.78 2.68 11.62
C GLN A 105 4.79 2.56 12.77
N GLN A 106 5.97 3.16 12.62
CA GLN A 106 6.96 3.29 13.70
C GLN A 106 6.65 4.43 14.70
N HIS A 107 5.48 5.09 14.58
CA HIS A 107 5.09 6.25 15.39
C HIS A 107 6.02 7.48 15.28
N ARG A 108 6.89 7.52 14.27
CA ARG A 108 7.79 8.63 13.92
C ARG A 108 7.06 9.70 13.12
N SER A 109 5.98 10.23 13.70
CA SER A 109 4.98 11.08 13.03
C SER A 109 5.55 12.34 12.36
N ALA A 110 6.51 13.01 13.01
CA ALA A 110 7.10 14.24 12.47
C ALA A 110 7.95 13.96 11.22
N GLU A 111 8.74 12.89 11.28
CA GLU A 111 9.57 12.44 10.16
C GLU A 111 8.69 11.94 9.01
N ALA A 112 7.65 11.16 9.30
CA ALA A 112 6.71 10.70 8.28
C ALA A 112 6.07 11.86 7.49
N ILE A 113 5.59 12.90 8.19
CA ILE A 113 5.01 14.08 7.52
C ILE A 113 6.05 14.81 6.67
N ALA A 114 7.30 14.89 7.12
CA ALA A 114 8.37 15.50 6.34
C ALA A 114 8.60 14.72 5.03
N GLU A 115 8.68 13.40 5.10
CA GLU A 115 8.83 12.53 3.94
C GLU A 115 7.67 12.69 2.93
N PHE A 116 6.42 12.68 3.40
CA PHE A 116 5.27 12.89 2.52
C PHE A 116 5.26 14.28 1.88
N LYS A 117 5.67 15.33 2.59
CA LYS A 117 5.78 16.67 2.01
C LYS A 117 6.83 16.73 0.90
N THR A 118 7.97 16.08 1.10
CA THR A 118 9.01 15.95 0.08
C THR A 118 8.48 15.18 -1.13
N ALA A 119 7.79 14.06 -0.93
CA ALA A 119 7.17 13.30 -2.01
C ALA A 119 6.14 14.13 -2.81
N VAL A 120 5.31 14.93 -2.13
CA VAL A 120 4.37 15.86 -2.78
C VAL A 120 5.10 16.88 -3.66
N ALA A 121 6.20 17.46 -3.18
CA ALA A 121 6.98 18.43 -3.95
C ALA A 121 7.67 17.81 -5.17
N LEU A 122 8.27 16.61 -5.02
CA LEU A 122 8.97 15.92 -6.09
C LEU A 122 8.03 15.33 -7.16
N ALA A 123 6.81 14.97 -6.78
CA ALA A 123 5.79 14.41 -7.69
C ALA A 123 4.82 15.46 -8.25
N ASP A 124 5.19 16.73 -8.20
CA ASP A 124 4.37 17.87 -8.63
C ASP A 124 2.91 17.79 -8.18
N HIS A 125 2.71 17.48 -6.89
CA HIS A 125 1.38 17.43 -6.27
C HIS A 125 0.40 16.43 -6.91
N SER A 126 0.91 15.29 -7.39
CA SER A 126 0.08 14.18 -7.86
C SER A 126 -1.02 13.79 -6.85
N THR A 127 -2.14 13.27 -7.36
CA THR A 127 -3.27 12.84 -6.52
C THR A 127 -2.87 11.77 -5.50
N GLU A 128 -1.95 10.86 -5.86
CA GLU A 128 -1.43 9.82 -4.97
C GLU A 128 -0.65 10.41 -3.79
N THR A 129 0.33 11.28 -4.05
CA THR A 129 1.16 11.87 -2.98
C THR A 129 0.36 12.81 -2.08
N LEU A 130 -0.63 13.54 -2.63
CA LEU A 130 -1.57 14.33 -1.85
C LEU A 130 -2.45 13.46 -0.95
N ALA A 131 -2.93 12.32 -1.44
CA ALA A 131 -3.73 11.37 -0.64
C ALA A 131 -2.89 10.73 0.48
N ALA A 132 -1.64 10.40 0.19
CA ALA A 132 -0.70 9.88 1.20
C ALA A 132 -0.44 10.91 2.31
N LEU A 133 -0.23 12.19 1.96
CA LEU A 133 -0.07 13.26 2.94
C LEU A 133 -1.36 13.53 3.73
N ALA A 134 -2.52 13.48 3.09
CA ALA A 134 -3.82 13.61 3.75
C ALA A 134 -4.04 12.48 4.77
N THR A 135 -3.70 11.24 4.39
CA THR A 135 -3.73 10.07 5.26
C THR A 135 -2.81 10.26 6.46
N ALA A 136 -1.58 10.71 6.24
CA ALA A 136 -0.64 10.99 7.33
C ALA A 136 -1.17 12.03 8.31
N TYR A 137 -1.74 13.13 7.81
CA TYR A 137 -2.38 14.12 8.67
C TYR A 137 -3.57 13.57 9.45
N ALA A 138 -4.36 12.68 8.84
CA ALA A 138 -5.48 12.03 9.51
C ALA A 138 -4.99 11.11 10.64
N THR A 139 -4.01 10.25 10.37
CA THR A 139 -3.40 9.32 11.35
C THR A 139 -2.88 10.05 12.59
N VAL A 140 -2.25 11.22 12.41
CA VAL A 140 -1.67 11.98 13.54
C VAL A 140 -2.64 12.97 14.19
N GLY A 141 -3.94 12.93 13.85
CA GLY A 141 -4.98 13.79 14.43
C GLY A 141 -4.94 15.25 13.94
N LYS A 142 -4.23 15.56 12.85
CA LYS A 142 -4.23 16.90 12.22
C LYS A 142 -5.45 17.07 11.31
N SER A 143 -6.65 16.92 11.89
CA SER A 143 -7.94 16.83 11.17
C SER A 143 -8.27 18.05 10.29
N GLY A 144 -7.73 19.23 10.59
CA GLY A 144 -7.89 20.41 9.73
C GLY A 144 -7.12 20.27 8.41
N ALA A 145 -5.86 19.85 8.48
CA ALA A 145 -5.01 19.66 7.31
C ALA A 145 -5.47 18.46 6.45
N ALA A 146 -5.84 17.35 7.10
CA ALA A 146 -6.40 16.18 6.43
C ALA A 146 -7.68 16.52 5.64
N ARG A 147 -8.64 17.22 6.28
CA ARG A 147 -9.88 17.65 5.62
C ARG A 147 -9.62 18.59 4.44
N LYS A 148 -8.68 19.52 4.58
CA LYS A 148 -8.32 20.45 3.50
C LYS A 148 -7.82 19.70 2.26
N LEU A 149 -6.88 18.76 2.43
CA LEU A 149 -6.36 17.98 1.31
C LEU A 149 -7.39 17.01 0.73
N THR A 150 -8.23 16.39 1.59
CA THR A 150 -9.31 15.51 1.13
C THR A 150 -10.31 16.29 0.27
N ALA A 151 -10.70 17.50 0.69
CA ALA A 151 -11.59 18.36 -0.08
C ALA A 151 -10.95 18.80 -1.40
N GLN A 152 -9.64 19.09 -1.40
CA GLN A 152 -8.91 19.40 -2.62
C GLN A 152 -8.93 18.23 -3.61
N LEU A 153 -8.64 17.01 -3.15
CA LEU A 153 -8.67 15.78 -3.97
C LEU A 153 -10.07 15.52 -4.55
N GLN A 154 -11.12 15.68 -3.73
CA GLN A 154 -12.50 15.50 -4.18
C GLN A 154 -12.94 16.59 -5.17
N ALA A 155 -12.50 17.84 -4.99
CA ALA A 155 -12.81 18.93 -5.91
C ALA A 155 -12.09 18.78 -7.26
N SER A 156 -10.86 18.25 -7.27
CA SER A 156 -10.12 18.01 -8.50
C SER A 156 -10.58 16.78 -9.28
N GLN A 157 -11.55 16.00 -8.76
CA GLN A 157 -11.98 14.73 -9.36
C GLN A 157 -12.51 14.88 -10.79
N ALA A 158 -13.01 16.06 -11.16
CA ALA A 158 -13.46 16.37 -12.52
C ALA A 158 -12.30 16.54 -13.53
N GLU A 159 -11.11 16.88 -13.06
CA GLU A 159 -9.92 17.14 -13.89
C GLU A 159 -8.90 16.00 -13.79
N HIS A 160 -8.80 15.37 -12.62
CA HIS A 160 -7.85 14.31 -12.30
C HIS A 160 -8.57 13.19 -11.55
N TYR A 161 -8.58 11.98 -12.11
CA TYR A 161 -9.21 10.85 -11.46
C TYR A 161 -8.49 10.53 -10.14
N VAL A 162 -9.24 10.56 -9.03
CA VAL A 162 -8.77 10.15 -7.70
C VAL A 162 -9.35 8.79 -7.39
N LEU A 163 -8.46 7.83 -7.13
CA LEU A 163 -8.81 6.45 -6.80
C LEU A 163 -9.66 6.42 -5.51
N PRO A 164 -10.91 5.87 -5.54
CA PRO A 164 -11.75 5.77 -4.35
C PRO A 164 -11.08 5.07 -3.16
N TYR A 165 -10.22 4.08 -3.44
CA TYR A 165 -9.43 3.38 -2.43
C TYR A 165 -8.52 4.31 -1.61
N ASN A 166 -7.90 5.31 -2.26
CA ASN A 166 -7.07 6.30 -1.58
C ASN A 166 -7.90 7.22 -0.67
N ILE A 167 -9.13 7.57 -1.06
CA ILE A 167 -10.05 8.32 -0.19
C ILE A 167 -10.51 7.49 1.01
N ALA A 168 -10.78 6.19 0.79
CA ALA A 168 -11.11 5.27 1.87
C ALA A 168 -10.01 5.21 2.93
N LYS A 169 -8.74 5.11 2.51
CA LYS A 169 -7.57 5.12 3.43
C LYS A 169 -7.50 6.39 4.28
N ILE A 170 -7.82 7.56 3.71
CA ILE A 170 -7.85 8.82 4.48
C ILE A 170 -8.94 8.79 5.56
N TYR A 171 -10.15 8.32 5.22
CA TYR A 171 -11.25 8.24 6.20
C TYR A 171 -10.99 7.17 7.26
N ALA A 172 -10.39 6.03 6.89
CA ALA A 172 -9.98 5.00 7.84
C ALA A 172 -8.97 5.55 8.84
N ALA A 173 -7.93 6.24 8.34
CA ALA A 173 -6.93 6.91 9.18
C ALA A 173 -7.52 8.01 10.09
N ALA A 174 -8.61 8.64 9.68
CA ALA A 174 -9.33 9.64 10.48
C ALA A 174 -10.28 9.02 11.53
N GLY A 175 -10.43 7.69 11.55
CA GLY A 175 -11.41 6.99 12.38
C GLY A 175 -12.86 7.18 11.91
N ALA A 176 -13.09 7.72 10.72
CA ALA A 176 -14.41 7.92 10.12
C ALA A 176 -14.86 6.63 9.41
N ARG A 177 -15.19 5.61 10.20
CA ARG A 177 -15.38 4.22 9.74
C ARG A 177 -16.46 4.07 8.69
N GLU A 178 -17.64 4.68 8.89
CA GLU A 178 -18.75 4.53 7.94
C GLU A 178 -18.36 5.08 6.56
N ARG A 179 -17.71 6.25 6.53
CA ARG A 179 -17.21 6.83 5.28
C ARG A 179 -16.12 5.99 4.64
N ALA A 180 -15.21 5.42 5.43
CA ALA A 180 -14.18 4.55 4.89
C ALA A 180 -14.81 3.36 4.15
N LEU A 181 -15.82 2.72 4.75
CA LEU A 181 -16.55 1.59 4.16
C LEU A 181 -17.34 2.01 2.91
N GLU A 182 -18.01 3.17 2.92
CA GLU A 182 -18.68 3.72 1.73
C GLU A 182 -17.71 3.88 0.54
N TRP A 183 -16.51 4.42 0.80
CA TRP A 183 -15.51 4.62 -0.23
C TRP A 183 -14.84 3.31 -0.68
N LEU A 184 -14.73 2.30 0.20
CA LEU A 184 -14.29 0.95 -0.19
C LEU A 184 -15.32 0.26 -1.09
N GLU A 185 -16.61 0.37 -0.77
CA GLU A 185 -17.67 -0.17 -1.64
C GLU A 185 -17.65 0.52 -3.01
N ARG A 186 -17.45 1.85 -3.04
CA ARG A 186 -17.26 2.57 -4.29
C ARG A 186 -16.02 2.09 -5.07
N ALA A 187 -14.89 1.85 -4.39
CA ALA A 187 -13.70 1.29 -5.02
C ALA A 187 -13.99 -0.06 -5.67
N TYR A 188 -14.81 -0.90 -5.01
CA TYR A 188 -15.22 -2.20 -5.54
C TYR A 188 -16.09 -2.06 -6.78
N GLN A 189 -17.10 -1.19 -6.73
CA GLN A 189 -18.01 -0.96 -7.86
C GLN A 189 -17.30 -0.37 -9.08
N GLU A 190 -16.28 0.45 -8.87
CA GLU A 190 -15.47 1.04 -9.95
C GLU A 190 -14.35 0.11 -10.45
N GLY A 191 -14.21 -1.11 -9.89
CA GLY A 191 -13.16 -2.06 -10.30
C GLY A 191 -11.75 -1.55 -10.01
N ASN A 192 -11.57 -0.80 -8.92
CA ASN A 192 -10.29 -0.20 -8.54
C ASN A 192 -9.23 -1.30 -8.32
N PRO A 193 -8.08 -1.28 -9.04
CA PRO A 193 -7.08 -2.33 -8.96
C PRO A 193 -6.35 -2.38 -7.59
N ASP A 194 -6.27 -1.26 -6.87
CA ASP A 194 -5.55 -1.18 -5.59
C ASP A 194 -6.26 -1.93 -4.46
N LEU A 195 -7.50 -2.36 -4.69
CA LEU A 195 -8.19 -3.29 -3.79
C LEU A 195 -7.43 -4.62 -3.63
N ILE A 196 -6.47 -4.94 -4.51
CA ILE A 196 -5.53 -6.06 -4.28
C ILE A 196 -4.86 -5.95 -2.91
N GLU A 197 -4.53 -4.75 -2.43
CA GLU A 197 -3.87 -4.52 -1.14
C GLU A 197 -4.81 -4.66 0.06
N LEU A 198 -6.13 -4.74 -0.15
CA LEU A 198 -7.16 -4.64 0.90
C LEU A 198 -6.92 -5.62 2.05
N ASN A 199 -6.46 -6.85 1.73
CA ASN A 199 -6.18 -7.86 2.74
C ASN A 199 -4.94 -7.54 3.60
N SER A 200 -3.97 -6.80 3.08
CA SER A 200 -2.65 -6.60 3.69
C SER A 200 -2.39 -5.19 4.22
N GLU A 201 -3.16 -4.18 3.80
CA GLU A 201 -2.95 -2.76 4.15
C GLU A 201 -3.14 -2.49 5.66
N PRO A 202 -2.10 -2.04 6.40
CA PRO A 202 -2.23 -1.73 7.84
C PRO A 202 -3.16 -0.57 8.18
N LEU A 203 -3.33 0.41 7.30
CA LEU A 203 -4.24 1.54 7.55
C LEU A 203 -5.71 1.12 7.68
N LEU A 204 -6.05 -0.08 7.19
CA LEU A 204 -7.41 -0.62 7.21
C LEU A 204 -7.61 -1.63 8.35
N ASP A 205 -6.61 -1.86 9.21
CA ASP A 205 -6.69 -2.85 10.30
C ASP A 205 -7.85 -2.57 11.26
N SER A 206 -8.20 -1.30 11.46
CA SER A 206 -9.34 -0.88 12.30
C SER A 206 -10.72 -1.27 11.74
N LEU A 207 -10.82 -1.57 10.44
CA LEU A 207 -12.08 -1.94 9.77
C LEU A 207 -12.29 -3.46 9.70
N ARG A 208 -11.28 -4.27 10.04
CA ARG A 208 -11.34 -5.74 9.87
C ARG A 208 -12.41 -6.44 10.72
N GLY A 209 -12.92 -5.78 11.76
CA GLY A 209 -14.03 -6.27 12.58
C GLY A 209 -15.42 -5.85 12.09
N GLU A 210 -15.50 -4.96 11.09
CA GLU A 210 -16.77 -4.44 10.59
C GLU A 210 -17.40 -5.43 9.60
N SER A 211 -18.72 -5.62 9.70
CA SER A 211 -19.43 -6.65 8.93
C SER A 211 -19.37 -6.40 7.42
N GLU A 212 -19.43 -5.14 7.03
CA GLU A 212 -19.36 -4.63 5.66
C GLU A 212 -17.97 -4.85 5.06
N PHE A 213 -16.92 -4.70 5.86
CA PHE A 213 -15.54 -4.98 5.43
C PHE A 213 -15.37 -6.48 5.19
N CYS A 214 -15.82 -7.32 6.11
CA CYS A 214 -15.78 -8.78 5.96
C CYS A 214 -16.55 -9.25 4.73
N GLU A 215 -17.72 -8.67 4.46
CA GLU A 215 -18.52 -8.98 3.27
C GLU A 215 -17.83 -8.54 1.99
N LEU A 216 -17.19 -7.35 1.97
CA LEU A 216 -16.39 -6.90 0.84
C LEU A 216 -15.22 -7.85 0.55
N MET A 217 -14.48 -8.25 1.59
CA MET A 217 -13.40 -9.23 1.48
C MET A 217 -13.88 -10.55 0.86
N ARG A 218 -15.07 -11.02 1.26
CA ARG A 218 -15.70 -12.24 0.73
C ARG A 218 -16.12 -12.09 -0.73
N ARG A 219 -16.66 -10.93 -1.13
CA ARG A 219 -17.04 -10.62 -2.52
C ARG A 219 -15.83 -10.54 -3.45
N ILE A 220 -14.72 -9.99 -2.95
CA ILE A 220 -13.43 -9.99 -3.65
C ILE A 220 -12.80 -11.40 -3.66
N GLY A 221 -13.26 -12.32 -2.82
CA GLY A 221 -12.78 -13.69 -2.82
C GLY A 221 -11.37 -13.85 -2.23
N PHE A 222 -10.96 -12.97 -1.31
CA PHE A 222 -9.72 -13.18 -0.57
C PHE A 222 -9.79 -14.50 0.23
N PRO A 223 -8.66 -15.21 0.39
CA PRO A 223 -8.61 -16.36 1.28
C PRO A 223 -8.96 -15.91 2.69
N ALA A 224 -9.72 -16.73 3.42
CA ALA A 224 -10.04 -16.46 4.83
C ALA A 224 -8.73 -16.17 5.59
N PRO A 225 -8.68 -15.14 6.44
CA PRO A 225 -7.46 -14.79 7.14
C PRO A 225 -6.96 -16.02 7.87
N ALA A 226 -5.72 -16.42 7.59
CA ALA A 226 -5.07 -17.48 8.36
C ALA A 226 -5.23 -17.09 9.83
N SER A 227 -5.94 -17.93 10.60
CA SER A 227 -6.05 -17.77 12.05
C SER A 227 -4.64 -17.52 12.55
N HIS A 228 -4.36 -16.29 13.00
CA HIS A 228 -3.06 -15.97 13.56
C HIS A 228 -2.96 -16.84 14.82
N GLY A 229 -2.32 -18.00 14.66
CA GLY A 229 -2.01 -18.86 15.78
C GLY A 229 -1.25 -17.99 16.75
N ASN A 230 -1.80 -17.87 17.96
CA ASN A 230 -1.09 -17.33 19.09
C ASN A 230 0.35 -17.84 19.02
N LEU A 231 1.29 -16.93 18.78
CA LEU A 231 2.67 -17.15 19.18
C LEU A 231 2.61 -17.14 20.71
N GLU A 232 2.27 -18.29 21.27
CA GLU A 232 2.53 -18.59 22.66
C GLU A 232 4.03 -18.43 22.85
N VAL A 233 4.38 -17.31 23.49
CA VAL A 233 5.71 -17.10 24.07
C VAL A 233 5.88 -18.21 25.10
N SER A 234 6.53 -19.29 24.69
CA SER A 234 7.00 -20.30 25.62
C SER A 234 8.00 -19.63 26.57
N SER A 235 7.70 -19.78 27.85
CA SER A 235 8.39 -19.23 29.01
C SER A 235 9.81 -19.78 29.18
#